data_AF-A0A535BKN3-F1
#
_entry.id   AF-A0A535BKN3-F1
#
_cell.length_a   1.000
_cell.length_b   1.000
_cell.length_c   1.000
_cell.angle_alpha   90.00
_cell.angle_beta   90.00
_cell.angle_gamma   90.00
#
_symmetry.space_group_name_H-M   'P 1'
#
loop_
_entity.id
_entity.type
_entity.pdbx_description
1 polymer ?
#
loop_
_entity_poly.entity_id
_entity_poly.type
_entity_poly.pdbx_seq_one_letter_code
_entity_poly.pdbx_strand_id
1 'polypeptide(L)'
;MEPSDDREDAMMPVPTAIQKLAKLLADEARIEEKIRDTKSALSIVQKRVSESLAQNYMAMKEPRIQIPEDLMREEESFERLLLALQDMKNEIAKQIRPVEEQIIQANVDHLRQSFSQESRKLNKCLEEIDDNILACRQYLQDYERIRSGLHGLNERLSQLGAEALQVPDNLPSSDVGEIVRQRIEYLRSQGKV
;
A
#
# COMPACT_ATOMS: atom_id res chain seq x y z
N MET A 1 12.02 -22.52 33.73
CA MET A 1 11.29 -23.16 32.62
C MET A 1 9.99 -22.39 32.48
N GLU A 2 10.09 -21.22 31.84
CA GLU A 2 8.92 -20.41 31.49
C GLU A 2 8.43 -20.90 30.13
N PRO A 3 7.12 -21.10 29.91
CA PRO A 3 6.60 -21.32 28.58
C PRO A 3 6.51 -19.96 27.90
N SER A 4 7.36 -19.75 26.90
CA SER A 4 7.15 -18.72 25.88
C SER A 4 5.87 -19.11 25.12
N ASP A 5 4.77 -18.42 25.46
CA ASP A 5 3.51 -18.45 24.72
C ASP A 5 3.74 -17.69 23.40
N ASP A 6 4.53 -18.28 22.51
CA ASP A 6 4.65 -17.90 21.11
C ASP A 6 3.35 -18.32 20.41
N ARG A 7 2.24 -17.68 20.80
CA ARG A 7 1.14 -17.49 19.87
C ARG A 7 1.64 -16.46 18.89
N GLU A 8 2.26 -16.93 17.81
CA GLU A 8 2.25 -16.20 16.56
C GLU A 8 0.81 -15.75 16.34
N ASP A 9 0.55 -14.47 16.61
CA ASP A 9 -0.68 -13.79 16.28
C ASP A 9 -0.70 -13.74 14.76
N ALA A 10 -1.11 -14.87 14.16
CA ALA A 10 -1.00 -15.11 12.73
C ALA A 10 -1.80 -14.03 12.02
N MET A 11 -1.07 -13.05 11.50
CA MET A 11 -1.63 -11.86 10.92
C MET A 11 -2.59 -12.27 9.80
N MET A 12 -3.86 -11.87 9.92
CA MET A 12 -4.90 -12.27 8.98
C MET A 12 -4.50 -11.85 7.55
N PRO A 13 -4.67 -12.72 6.54
CA PRO A 13 -4.37 -12.34 5.15
C PRO A 13 -5.15 -11.08 4.75
N VAL A 14 -4.48 -10.12 4.09
CA VAL A 14 -5.06 -8.81 3.72
C VAL A 14 -6.43 -8.92 3.04
N PRO A 15 -6.66 -9.84 2.07
CA PRO A 15 -7.98 -9.99 1.45
C PRO A 15 -9.08 -10.35 2.47
N THR A 16 -8.73 -11.19 3.45
CA THR A 16 -9.64 -11.61 4.52
C THR A 16 -9.88 -10.46 5.51
N ALA A 17 -8.83 -9.69 5.84
CA ALA A 17 -8.94 -8.51 6.69
C ALA A 17 -9.83 -7.43 6.04
N ILE A 18 -9.68 -7.17 4.74
CA ILE A 18 -10.53 -6.25 3.97
C ILE A 18 -11.99 -6.72 4.00
N GLN A 19 -12.23 -8.01 3.77
CA GLN A 19 -13.59 -8.56 3.82
C GLN A 19 -14.20 -8.43 5.22
N LYS A 20 -13.41 -8.68 6.27
CA LYS A 20 -13.82 -8.50 7.66
C LYS A 20 -14.15 -7.04 7.96
N LEU A 21 -13.30 -6.10 7.54
CA LEU A 21 -13.54 -4.67 7.71
C LEU A 21 -14.82 -4.23 7.01
N ALA A 22 -15.03 -4.65 5.76
CA ALA A 22 -16.23 -4.33 5.00
C ALA A 22 -17.50 -4.83 5.70
N LYS A 23 -17.45 -6.03 6.30
CA LYS A 23 -18.55 -6.58 7.11
C LYS A 23 -18.80 -5.74 8.37
N LEU A 24 -17.75 -5.40 9.12
CA LEU A 24 -17.87 -4.60 10.34
C LEU A 24 -18.47 -3.21 10.05
N LEU A 25 -18.05 -2.55 8.98
CA LEU A 25 -18.61 -1.26 8.55
C LEU A 25 -20.08 -1.37 8.14
N ALA A 26 -20.46 -2.45 7.45
CA ALA A 26 -21.85 -2.71 7.11
C ALA A 26 -22.71 -2.98 8.37
N ASP A 27 -22.18 -3.75 9.32
CA ASP A 27 -22.85 -4.02 10.60
C ASP A 27 -22.99 -2.74 11.44
N GLU A 28 -21.97 -1.88 11.48
CA GLU A 28 -22.03 -0.57 12.14
C GLU A 28 -23.14 0.31 11.55
N ALA A 29 -23.17 0.48 10.22
CA ALA A 29 -24.19 1.29 9.54
C ALA A 29 -25.62 0.78 9.84
N ARG A 30 -25.81 -0.54 9.87
CA ARG A 30 -27.08 -1.17 10.22
C ARG A 30 -27.47 -0.91 11.68
N ILE A 31 -26.52 -0.94 12.61
CA ILE A 31 -26.80 -0.62 14.02
C ILE A 31 -27.15 0.87 14.18
N GLU A 32 -26.46 1.76 13.47
CA GLU A 32 -26.79 3.18 13.49
C GLU A 32 -28.20 3.47 13.00
N GLU A 33 -28.65 2.79 11.95
CA GLU A 33 -30.04 2.83 11.49
C GLU A 33 -31.01 2.39 12.58
N LYS A 34 -30.78 1.22 13.18
CA LYS A 34 -31.62 0.72 14.28
C LYS A 34 -31.65 1.65 15.49
N ILE A 35 -30.53 2.30 15.82
CA ILE A 35 -30.46 3.31 16.90
C ILE A 35 -31.35 4.51 16.56
N ARG A 36 -31.31 5.00 15.31
CA ARG A 36 -32.17 6.11 14.86
C ARG A 36 -33.65 5.73 14.95
N ASP A 37 -34.02 4.55 14.45
CA ASP A 37 -35.40 4.06 14.47
C ASP A 37 -35.91 3.87 15.91
N THR A 38 -35.10 3.27 16.77
CA THR A 38 -35.42 3.06 18.20
C THR A 38 -35.59 4.38 18.93
N LYS A 39 -34.73 5.38 18.67
CA LYS A 39 -34.89 6.74 19.21
C LYS A 39 -36.18 7.41 18.74
N SER A 40 -36.53 7.25 17.46
CA SER A 40 -37.79 7.79 16.93
C SER A 40 -39.00 7.14 17.59
N ALA A 41 -39.01 5.81 17.72
CA ALA A 41 -40.07 5.06 18.39
C ALA A 41 -40.20 5.46 19.87
N LEU A 42 -39.08 5.54 20.60
CA LEU A 42 -39.05 5.98 22.00
C LEU A 42 -39.65 7.38 22.15
N SER A 43 -39.32 8.32 21.26
CA SER A 43 -39.89 9.68 21.28
C SER A 43 -41.40 9.69 21.08
N ILE A 44 -41.94 8.79 20.24
CA ILE A 44 -43.38 8.63 20.06
C ILE A 44 -44.04 8.09 21.34
N VAL A 45 -43.44 7.09 21.99
CA VAL A 45 -43.96 6.52 23.24
C VAL A 45 -43.93 7.57 24.36
N GLN A 46 -42.82 8.29 24.52
CA GLN A 46 -42.69 9.39 25.48
C GLN A 46 -43.75 10.48 25.29
N LYS A 47 -44.06 10.82 24.03
CA LYS A 47 -45.15 11.74 23.70
C LYS A 47 -46.50 11.18 24.14
N ARG A 48 -46.80 9.90 23.89
CA ARG A 48 -48.05 9.25 24.32
C ARG A 48 -48.17 9.17 25.84
N VAL A 49 -47.09 8.86 26.55
CA VAL A 49 -47.03 8.89 28.02
C VAL A 49 -47.38 10.29 28.52
N SER A 50 -46.74 11.32 27.95
CA SER A 50 -46.98 12.72 28.31
C SER A 50 -48.42 13.18 28.02
N GLU A 51 -48.97 12.80 26.87
CA GLU A 51 -50.37 13.09 26.50
C GLU A 51 -51.36 12.39 27.42
N SER A 52 -51.12 11.12 27.77
CA SER A 52 -51.96 10.37 28.70
C SER A 52 -51.92 10.98 30.10
N LEU A 53 -50.75 11.42 30.57
CA LEU A 53 -50.61 12.15 31.83
C LEU A 53 -51.44 13.44 31.80
N ALA A 54 -51.28 14.27 30.77
CA ALA A 54 -52.01 15.53 30.63
C ALA A 54 -53.54 15.32 30.58
N GLN A 55 -54.02 14.30 29.87
CA GLN A 55 -55.43 13.94 29.81
C GLN A 55 -55.97 13.50 31.18
N ASN A 56 -55.21 12.70 31.93
CA ASN A 56 -55.60 12.27 33.28
C ASN A 56 -55.66 13.45 34.26
N TYR A 57 -54.73 14.41 34.16
CA TYR A 57 -54.78 15.67 34.93
C TYR A 57 -56.00 16.53 34.58
N MET A 58 -56.42 16.57 33.31
CA MET A 58 -57.59 17.35 32.88
C MET A 58 -58.92 16.67 33.24
N ALA A 59 -58.97 15.35 33.26
CA ALA A 59 -60.19 14.57 33.51
C ALA A 59 -60.53 14.37 35.00
N MET A 60 -59.53 14.40 35.91
CA MET A 60 -59.75 14.19 37.34
C MET A 60 -59.54 15.47 38.18
N LYS A 61 -60.56 15.86 38.97
CA LYS A 61 -60.45 16.80 40.11
C LYS A 61 -59.98 16.09 41.41
N GLU A 62 -59.23 14.99 41.30
CA GLU A 62 -58.74 14.20 42.44
C GLU A 62 -57.24 13.83 42.31
N PRO A 63 -56.52 13.64 43.44
CA PRO A 63 -55.07 13.75 43.51
C PRO A 63 -54.26 12.51 43.08
N ARG A 64 -54.89 11.46 42.52
CA ARG A 64 -54.18 10.21 42.15
C ARG A 64 -54.09 10.03 40.65
N ILE A 65 -52.95 10.45 40.09
CA ILE A 65 -52.54 10.16 38.71
C ILE A 65 -52.33 8.65 38.57
N GLN A 66 -53.06 8.00 37.68
CA GLN A 66 -52.77 6.64 37.25
C GLN A 66 -52.08 6.71 35.89
N ILE A 67 -50.82 6.31 35.82
CA ILE A 67 -50.08 6.20 34.56
C ILE A 67 -50.40 4.84 33.95
N PRO A 68 -50.68 4.73 32.63
CA PRO A 68 -50.85 3.43 31.99
C PRO A 68 -49.56 2.60 32.11
N GLU A 69 -49.60 1.52 32.90
CA GLU A 69 -48.43 0.66 33.14
C GLU A 69 -47.84 0.09 31.84
N ASP A 70 -48.69 -0.18 30.84
CA ASP A 70 -48.27 -0.72 29.55
C ASP A 70 -47.37 0.26 28.78
N LEU A 71 -47.67 1.57 28.82
CA LEU A 71 -46.84 2.59 28.17
C LEU A 71 -45.50 2.79 28.88
N MET A 72 -45.49 2.70 30.22
CA MET A 72 -44.24 2.78 30.99
C MET A 72 -43.32 1.58 30.73
N ARG A 73 -43.89 0.37 30.63
CA ARG A 73 -43.12 -0.83 30.28
C ARG A 73 -42.60 -0.76 28.85
N GLU A 74 -43.39 -0.22 27.93
CA GLU A 74 -42.97 -0.01 26.54
C GLU A 74 -41.81 0.99 26.46
N GLU A 75 -41.89 2.12 27.16
CA GLU A 75 -40.82 3.11 27.27
C GLU A 75 -39.52 2.50 27.80
N GLU A 76 -39.59 1.81 28.95
CA GLU A 76 -38.43 1.15 29.57
C GLU A 76 -37.81 0.09 28.63
N SER A 77 -38.64 -0.63 27.87
CA SER A 77 -38.17 -1.61 26.90
C SER A 77 -37.37 -0.98 25.76
N PHE A 78 -37.81 0.18 25.25
CA PHE A 78 -37.10 0.92 24.21
C PHE A 78 -35.80 1.54 24.74
N GLU A 79 -35.77 2.02 25.98
CA GLU A 79 -34.54 2.50 26.63
C GLU A 79 -33.49 1.39 26.78
N ARG A 80 -33.90 0.21 27.26
CA ARG A 80 -33.01 -0.96 27.36
C ARG A 80 -32.49 -1.40 26.00
N LEU A 81 -33.34 -1.42 24.97
CA LEU A 81 -32.94 -1.74 23.60
C LEU A 81 -31.93 -0.71 23.07
N LEU A 82 -32.16 0.58 23.31
CA LEU A 82 -31.26 1.64 22.90
C LEU A 82 -29.88 1.50 23.54
N LEU A 83 -29.82 1.16 24.83
CA LEU A 83 -28.57 0.89 25.54
C LEU A 83 -27.82 -0.31 24.91
N ALA A 84 -28.52 -1.42 24.70
CA ALA A 84 -27.93 -2.61 24.08
C ALA A 84 -27.39 -2.32 22.66
N LEU A 85 -28.11 -1.53 21.85
CA LEU A 85 -27.65 -1.12 20.52
C LEU A 85 -26.41 -0.23 20.59
N GLN A 86 -26.31 0.67 21.58
CA GLN A 86 -25.12 1.50 21.78
C GLN A 86 -23.92 0.65 22.20
N ASP A 87 -24.12 -0.33 23.08
CA ASP A 87 -23.06 -1.27 23.49
C ASP A 87 -22.57 -2.09 22.30
N MET A 88 -23.48 -2.61 21.47
CA MET A 88 -23.11 -3.32 20.24
C MET A 88 -22.34 -2.42 19.26
N LYS A 89 -22.74 -1.15 19.10
CA LYS A 89 -21.99 -0.19 18.27
C LYS A 89 -20.56 -0.01 18.78
N ASN A 90 -20.40 0.19 20.09
CA ASN A 90 -19.09 0.38 20.71
C ASN A 90 -18.20 -0.85 20.53
N GLU A 91 -18.79 -2.05 20.59
CA GLU A 91 -18.05 -3.30 20.37
C GLU A 91 -17.58 -3.47 18.92
N ILE A 92 -18.41 -3.12 17.94
CA ILE A 92 -18.00 -3.10 16.53
C ILE A 92 -16.86 -2.10 16.31
N ALA A 93 -16.98 -0.89 16.85
CA ALA A 93 -15.95 0.14 16.71
C ALA A 93 -14.58 -0.32 17.28
N LYS A 94 -14.58 -1.06 18.40
CA LYS A 94 -13.36 -1.66 18.97
C LYS A 94 -12.73 -2.71 18.07
N GLN A 95 -13.52 -3.39 17.24
CA GLN A 95 -13.03 -4.41 16.31
C GLN A 95 -12.55 -3.83 14.97
N ILE A 96 -13.08 -2.67 14.55
CA ILE A 96 -12.71 -2.02 13.28
C ILE A 96 -11.23 -1.61 13.30
N ARG A 97 -10.82 -0.84 14.31
CA ARG A 97 -9.49 -0.22 14.36
C ARG A 97 -8.32 -1.22 14.24
N PRO A 98 -8.30 -2.35 14.96
CA PRO A 98 -7.23 -3.35 14.78
C PRO A 98 -7.17 -3.93 13.37
N VAL A 99 -8.32 -4.11 12.71
CA VAL A 99 -8.37 -4.64 11.34
C VAL A 99 -7.84 -3.61 10.34
N GLU A 100 -8.17 -2.33 10.51
CA GLU A 100 -7.60 -1.24 9.71
C GLU A 100 -6.08 -1.15 9.87
N GLU A 101 -5.59 -1.18 11.12
CA GLU A 101 -4.16 -1.14 11.44
C GLU A 101 -3.42 -2.32 10.80
N GLN A 102 -3.99 -3.53 10.83
CA GLN A 102 -3.42 -4.70 10.14
C GLN A 102 -3.35 -4.52 8.61
N ILE A 103 -4.41 -3.99 7.98
CA ILE A 103 -4.42 -3.74 6.53
C ILE A 103 -3.37 -2.70 6.15
N ILE A 104 -3.28 -1.61 6.92
CA ILE A 104 -2.29 -0.55 6.69
C ILE A 104 -0.89 -1.11 6.83
N GLN A 105 -0.61 -1.84 7.91
CA GLN A 105 0.70 -2.41 8.18
C GLN A 105 1.13 -3.37 7.07
N ALA A 106 0.25 -4.29 6.67
CA ALA A 106 0.55 -5.24 5.60
C ALA A 106 0.82 -4.54 4.25
N ASN A 107 0.08 -3.47 3.92
CA ASN A 107 0.32 -2.68 2.72
C ASN A 107 1.67 -1.94 2.78
N VAL A 108 2.01 -1.35 3.94
CA VAL A 108 3.31 -0.69 4.14
C VAL A 108 4.45 -1.69 3.99
N ASP A 109 4.33 -2.87 4.57
CA ASP A 109 5.35 -3.91 4.48
C ASP A 109 5.51 -4.43 3.04
N HIS A 110 4.40 -4.64 2.32
CA HIS A 110 4.44 -5.00 0.91
C HIS A 110 5.12 -3.93 0.06
N LEU A 111 4.83 -2.64 0.29
CA LEU A 111 5.47 -1.53 -0.42
C LEU A 111 6.96 -1.45 -0.11
N ARG A 112 7.35 -1.61 1.15
CA ARG A 112 8.77 -1.64 1.55
C ARG A 112 9.53 -2.79 0.90
N GLN A 113 8.93 -3.98 0.87
CA GLN A 113 9.51 -5.15 0.23
C GLN A 113 9.67 -4.94 -1.28
N SER A 114 8.62 -4.44 -1.94
CA SER A 114 8.62 -4.15 -3.37
C SER A 114 9.69 -3.11 -3.71
N PHE A 115 9.76 -2.01 -2.95
CA PHE A 115 10.79 -0.99 -3.12
C PHE A 115 12.20 -1.55 -2.95
N SER A 116 12.42 -2.36 -1.89
CA SER A 116 13.71 -3.02 -1.67
C SER A 116 14.09 -3.97 -2.81
N GLN A 117 13.13 -4.67 -3.40
CA GLN A 117 13.38 -5.55 -4.53
C GLN A 117 13.73 -4.76 -5.80
N GLU A 118 12.96 -3.72 -6.13
CA GLU A 118 13.20 -2.90 -7.31
C GLU A 118 14.49 -2.09 -7.18
N SER A 119 14.79 -1.56 -5.99
CA SER A 119 16.07 -0.89 -5.71
C SER A 119 17.26 -1.84 -5.91
N ARG A 120 17.17 -3.09 -5.47
CA ARG A 120 18.22 -4.09 -5.72
C ARG A 120 18.39 -4.41 -7.20
N LYS A 121 17.29 -4.54 -7.95
CA LYS A 121 17.34 -4.76 -9.41
C LYS A 121 17.97 -3.58 -10.13
N LEU A 122 17.61 -2.36 -9.76
CA LEU A 122 18.18 -1.14 -10.32
C LEU A 122 19.68 -1.03 -10.03
N ASN A 123 20.09 -1.25 -8.78
CA ASN A 123 21.52 -1.23 -8.42
C ASN A 123 22.32 -2.26 -9.21
N LYS A 124 21.78 -3.48 -9.36
CA LYS A 124 22.43 -4.50 -10.18
C LYS A 124 22.57 -4.07 -11.65
N CYS A 125 21.54 -3.43 -12.21
CA CYS A 125 21.60 -2.91 -13.58
C CYS A 125 22.69 -1.82 -13.73
N LEU A 126 22.84 -0.95 -12.73
CA LEU A 126 23.90 0.06 -12.71
C LEU A 126 25.29 -0.57 -12.59
N GLU A 127 25.45 -1.56 -11.73
CA GLU A 127 26.70 -2.33 -11.61
C GLU A 127 27.07 -3.03 -12.94
N GLU A 128 26.09 -3.61 -13.64
CA GLU A 128 26.30 -4.20 -14.96
C GLU A 128 26.70 -3.14 -16.01
N ILE A 129 26.21 -1.90 -15.92
CA ILE A 129 26.65 -0.80 -16.79
C ILE A 129 28.11 -0.46 -16.49
N ASP A 130 28.49 -0.35 -15.22
CA ASP A 130 29.86 -0.04 -14.81
C ASP A 130 30.85 -1.10 -15.30
N ASP A 131 30.52 -2.38 -15.12
CA ASP A 131 31.32 -3.52 -15.60
C ASP A 131 31.49 -3.47 -17.12
N ASN A 132 30.42 -3.17 -17.86
CA ASN A 132 30.47 -3.04 -19.32
C ASN A 132 31.34 -1.86 -19.77
N ILE A 133 31.33 -0.73 -19.05
CA ILE A 133 32.20 0.42 -19.34
C ILE A 133 33.67 0.05 -19.10
N LEU A 134 33.98 -0.65 -18.01
CA LEU A 134 35.33 -1.14 -17.72
C LEU A 134 35.81 -2.16 -18.77
N ALA A 135 34.93 -3.08 -19.19
CA ALA A 135 35.23 -4.01 -20.27
C ALA A 135 35.48 -3.29 -21.61
N CYS A 136 34.65 -2.28 -21.94
CA CYS A 136 34.87 -1.43 -23.12
C CYS A 136 36.25 -0.78 -23.10
N ARG A 137 36.67 -0.24 -21.95
CA ARG A 137 38.01 0.35 -21.80
C ARG A 137 39.11 -0.69 -22.09
N GLN A 138 38.98 -1.91 -21.58
CA GLN A 138 39.95 -2.98 -21.85
C GLN A 138 40.00 -3.32 -23.35
N TYR A 139 38.83 -3.46 -23.99
CA TYR A 139 38.76 -3.72 -25.43
C TYR A 139 39.36 -2.61 -26.28
N LEU A 140 39.23 -1.34 -25.87
CA LEU A 140 39.87 -0.22 -26.55
C LEU A 140 41.41 -0.33 -26.48
N GLN A 141 41.96 -0.64 -25.30
CA GLN A 141 43.40 -0.81 -25.14
C GLN A 141 43.92 -2.00 -25.97
N ASP A 142 43.19 -3.10 -25.97
CA ASP A 142 43.55 -4.27 -26.78
C ASP A 142 43.46 -3.99 -28.27
N TYR A 143 42.45 -3.26 -28.72
CA TYR A 143 42.31 -2.80 -30.10
C TYR A 143 43.52 -1.96 -30.53
N GLU A 144 43.87 -0.93 -29.75
CA GLU A 144 45.01 -0.06 -30.06
C GLU A 144 46.34 -0.83 -30.08
N ARG A 145 46.53 -1.74 -29.12
CA ARG A 145 47.72 -2.60 -29.04
C ARG A 145 47.84 -3.50 -30.28
N ILE A 146 46.77 -4.18 -30.67
CA ILE A 146 46.76 -5.05 -31.85
C ILE A 146 47.01 -4.21 -33.11
N ARG A 147 46.35 -3.06 -33.23
CA ARG A 147 46.52 -2.15 -34.37
C ARG A 147 47.94 -1.63 -34.51
N SER A 148 48.57 -1.25 -33.39
CA SER A 148 49.98 -0.86 -33.35
C SER A 148 50.89 -2.02 -33.76
N GLY A 149 50.59 -3.24 -33.29
CA GLY A 149 51.28 -4.46 -33.72
C GLY A 149 51.18 -4.71 -35.23
N LEU A 150 50.01 -4.47 -35.83
CA LEU A 150 49.82 -4.59 -37.28
C LEU A 150 50.63 -3.55 -38.07
N HIS A 151 50.70 -2.31 -37.59
CA HIS A 151 51.58 -1.30 -38.19
C HIS A 151 53.05 -1.72 -38.14
N GLY A 152 53.53 -2.18 -36.98
CA GLY A 152 54.90 -2.68 -36.85
C GLY A 152 55.20 -3.90 -37.72
N LEU A 153 54.21 -4.76 -37.97
CA LEU A 153 54.33 -5.88 -38.91
C LEU A 153 54.42 -5.38 -40.36
N ASN A 154 53.60 -4.41 -40.75
CA ASN A 154 53.62 -3.82 -42.09
C ASN A 154 54.94 -3.12 -42.40
N GLU A 155 55.56 -2.46 -41.43
CA GLU A 155 56.89 -1.87 -41.59
C GLU A 155 57.92 -2.96 -41.92
N ARG A 156 57.89 -4.09 -41.21
CA ARG A 156 58.78 -5.23 -41.48
C ARG A 156 58.51 -5.87 -42.85
N LEU A 157 57.24 -6.03 -43.22
CA LEU A 157 56.87 -6.54 -44.55
C LEU A 157 57.40 -5.63 -45.66
N SER A 158 57.26 -4.32 -45.49
CA SER A 158 57.77 -3.32 -46.44
C SER A 158 59.29 -3.40 -46.59
N GLN A 159 60.02 -3.60 -45.48
CA GLN A 159 61.49 -3.81 -45.50
C GLN A 159 61.90 -5.09 -46.24
N LEU A 160 61.04 -6.10 -46.27
CA LEU A 160 61.24 -7.35 -47.00
C LEU A 160 60.75 -7.29 -48.46
N GLY A 161 60.24 -6.13 -48.92
CA GLY A 161 59.70 -5.94 -50.26
C GLY A 161 58.31 -6.55 -50.47
N ALA A 162 57.62 -6.93 -49.40
CA ALA A 162 56.25 -7.42 -49.45
C ALA A 162 55.23 -6.27 -49.34
N GLU A 163 54.04 -6.49 -49.87
CA GLU A 163 52.93 -5.53 -49.79
C GLU A 163 52.34 -5.51 -48.37
N ALA A 164 51.98 -4.31 -47.91
CA ALA A 164 51.42 -4.11 -46.57
C ALA A 164 49.98 -4.65 -46.46
N LEU A 165 49.65 -5.20 -45.29
CA LEU A 165 48.30 -5.64 -44.96
C LEU A 165 47.40 -4.44 -44.70
N GLN A 166 46.10 -4.56 -45.00
CA GLN A 166 45.12 -3.55 -44.62
C GLN A 166 45.00 -3.48 -43.10
N VAL A 167 45.18 -2.28 -42.53
CA VAL A 167 45.03 -2.03 -41.09
C VAL A 167 43.72 -1.28 -40.85
N PRO A 168 42.91 -1.69 -39.87
CA PRO A 168 41.69 -0.99 -39.50
C PRO A 168 41.92 0.49 -39.12
N ASP A 169 40.91 1.32 -39.40
CA ASP A 169 40.93 2.75 -39.09
C ASP A 169 41.08 3.03 -37.59
N ASN A 170 41.60 4.22 -37.28
CA ASN A 170 41.58 4.72 -35.91
C ASN A 170 40.14 4.92 -35.44
N LEU A 171 39.92 4.63 -34.16
CA LEU A 171 38.67 5.01 -33.52
C LEU A 171 38.57 6.54 -33.40
N PRO A 172 37.35 7.11 -33.42
CA PRO A 172 37.16 8.56 -33.32
C PRO A 172 37.67 9.18 -32.02
N SER A 173 37.79 8.37 -30.97
CA SER A 173 38.32 8.73 -29.66
C SER A 173 39.01 7.52 -29.04
N SER A 174 40.01 7.75 -28.20
CA SER A 174 40.62 6.76 -27.31
C SER A 174 40.09 6.86 -25.87
N ASP A 175 39.29 7.88 -25.57
CA ASP A 175 38.62 8.04 -24.28
C ASP A 175 37.28 7.29 -24.27
N VAL A 176 37.19 6.30 -23.37
CA VAL A 176 35.99 5.49 -23.15
C VAL A 176 34.81 6.36 -22.72
N GLY A 177 35.04 7.41 -21.92
CA GLY A 177 33.99 8.31 -21.46
C GLY A 177 33.32 9.05 -22.61
N GLU A 178 34.14 9.57 -23.52
CA GLU A 178 33.68 10.23 -24.75
C GLU A 178 32.93 9.27 -25.68
N ILE A 179 33.42 8.04 -25.86
CA ILE A 179 32.73 7.03 -26.68
C ILE A 179 31.36 6.70 -26.08
N VAL A 180 31.29 6.46 -24.77
CA VAL A 180 30.03 6.15 -24.07
C VAL A 180 29.06 7.33 -24.20
N ARG A 181 29.53 8.57 -24.02
CA ARG A 181 28.73 9.78 -24.20
C ARG A 181 28.13 9.87 -25.61
N GLN A 182 28.94 9.68 -26.65
CA GLN A 182 28.47 9.68 -28.04
C GLN A 182 27.42 8.58 -28.30
N ARG A 183 27.58 7.39 -27.68
CA ARG A 183 26.58 6.32 -27.78
C ARG A 183 25.28 6.67 -27.07
N ILE A 184 25.32 7.32 -25.91
CA ILE A 184 24.12 7.81 -25.21
C ILE A 184 23.41 8.87 -26.06
N GLU A 185 24.16 9.81 -26.64
CA GLU A 185 23.59 10.82 -27.54
C GLU A 185 22.95 10.21 -28.79
N TYR A 186 23.57 9.18 -29.36
CA TYR A 186 23.00 8.41 -30.45
C TYR A 186 21.71 7.68 -30.05
N LEU A 187 21.65 7.09 -28.86
CA LEU A 187 20.42 6.46 -28.37
C LEU A 187 19.31 7.51 -28.12
N ARG A 188 19.69 8.69 -27.62
CA ARG A 188 18.76 9.82 -27.42
C ARG A 188 18.22 10.35 -28.73
N SER A 189 19.05 10.49 -29.77
CA SER A 189 18.58 10.93 -31.09
C SER A 189 17.62 9.94 -31.75
N GLN A 190 17.62 8.69 -31.28
CA GLN A 190 16.65 7.65 -31.65
C GLN A 190 15.42 7.58 -30.76
N GLY A 191 15.33 8.40 -29.70
CA GLY A 191 14.24 8.36 -28.71
C GLY A 191 14.21 7.10 -27.86
N LYS A 192 15.36 6.41 -27.71
CA LYS A 192 15.46 5.18 -26.90
C LYS A 192 15.77 5.46 -25.43
N VAL A 193 16.34 6.63 -25.14
CA VAL A 193 16.69 7.16 -23.81
C VAL A 193 16.52 8.67 -23.75
#